data_AF-E5CFM1-F1
#
_entry.id   AF-E5CFM1-F1
#
_cell.length_a   1.000
_cell.length_b   1.000
_cell.length_c   1.000
_cell.angle_alpha   90.00
_cell.angle_beta   90.00
_cell.angle_gamma   90.00
#
_symmetry.space_group_name_H-M   'P 1'
#
loop_
_entity.id
_entity.type
_entity.pdbx_description
1 polymer ?
#
loop_
_entity_poly.entity_id
_entity_poly.type
_entity_poly.pdbx_seq_one_letter_code
_entity_poly.pdbx_strand_id
1 'polypeptide(L)'
;MANNHDQFIAFDKAITASSSRRDTLKTNRDALRKKIRKHFKDNWPDKPQPSFYWQGSYAMFTLLSPITDESGLGAYDLDDGIYFIGKEDERETIEWYHQEIFKAVKTHTKQGAKDNKPCVTVYYADGHHIDLPAYFWAEKEDHPQLAHKSSDWTDSDPRELSDWFKGRSEHPQLRRVVRYLKAWADYVDDSTSKKMPTGCALMMLAVEHYKANDRDDIVLRDILVSMHESLSKEDGFHCYRPTFPKNEDLFDGYSATRKKDFLAELKSFKEDAERAVNSKNPHDACLKWQNHFGDRFCCSTAKDEDEDAERQSTSGILTNNNRFA
;
A
#
# COMPACT_ATOMS: atom_id res chain seq x y z
N MET A 1 -11.53 10.69 25.99
CA MET A 1 -10.85 9.84 24.98
C MET A 1 -10.26 10.80 23.99
N ALA A 2 -8.96 11.01 24.10
CA ALA A 2 -8.18 11.89 23.24
C ALA A 2 -8.55 11.68 21.77
N ASN A 3 -8.65 12.78 21.03
CA ASN A 3 -8.97 12.76 19.62
C ASN A 3 -7.75 13.18 18.78
N ASN A 4 -7.22 12.25 17.98
CA ASN A 4 -6.13 12.54 17.03
C ASN A 4 -6.56 12.44 15.56
N HIS A 5 -7.86 12.45 15.27
CA HIS A 5 -8.38 12.36 13.91
C HIS A 5 -7.74 13.40 12.98
N ASP A 6 -7.66 14.66 13.41
CA ASP A 6 -7.08 15.74 12.60
C ASP A 6 -5.59 15.53 12.33
N GLN A 7 -4.84 14.97 13.29
CA GLN A 7 -3.44 14.57 13.07
C GLN A 7 -3.33 13.46 12.03
N PHE A 8 -4.24 12.48 12.02
CA PHE A 8 -4.29 11.46 10.96
C PHE A 8 -4.65 12.02 9.58
N ILE A 9 -5.56 13.00 9.51
CA ILE A 9 -5.89 13.68 8.25
C ILE A 9 -4.69 14.50 7.74
N ALA A 10 -3.94 15.16 8.64
CA ALA A 10 -2.72 15.86 8.28
C ALA A 10 -1.61 14.89 7.83
N PHE A 11 -1.46 13.77 8.54
CA PHE A 11 -0.51 12.71 8.21
C PHE A 11 -0.80 12.12 6.83
N ASP A 12 -2.07 11.82 6.51
CA ASP A 12 -2.48 11.33 5.20
C ASP A 12 -2.03 12.26 4.07
N LYS A 13 -2.18 13.58 4.26
CA LYS A 13 -1.71 14.58 3.29
C LYS A 13 -0.19 14.58 3.16
N ALA A 14 0.54 14.42 4.26
CA ALA A 14 2.00 14.40 4.28
C ALA A 14 2.58 13.16 3.58
N ILE A 15 1.94 12.00 3.73
CA ILE A 15 2.42 10.73 3.15
C ILE A 15 1.82 10.40 1.79
N THR A 16 0.84 11.15 1.29
CA THR A 16 0.24 10.90 -0.02
C THR A 16 1.07 11.56 -1.12
N ALA A 17 1.34 10.82 -2.19
CA ALA A 17 1.98 11.37 -3.39
C ALA A 17 1.16 12.54 -3.96
N SER A 18 1.78 13.71 -4.12
CA SER A 18 1.10 14.91 -4.64
C SER A 18 0.53 14.70 -6.05
N SER A 19 -0.48 15.48 -6.43
CA SER A 19 -1.08 15.42 -7.78
C SER A 19 -0.04 15.64 -8.88
N SER A 20 0.80 16.66 -8.74
CA SER A 20 1.89 16.94 -9.69
C SER A 20 2.88 15.79 -9.79
N ARG A 21 3.22 15.14 -8.66
CA ARG A 21 4.07 13.96 -8.67
C ARG A 21 3.40 12.81 -9.41
N ARG A 22 2.13 12.53 -9.11
CA ARG A 22 1.36 11.47 -9.79
C ARG A 22 1.25 11.70 -11.30
N ASP A 23 1.15 12.95 -11.76
CA ASP A 23 1.12 13.30 -13.18
C ASP A 23 2.47 13.04 -13.88
N THR A 24 3.58 13.36 -13.21
CA THR A 24 4.93 13.02 -13.69
C THR A 24 5.09 11.50 -13.81
N LEU A 25 4.74 10.75 -12.77
CA LEU A 25 4.79 9.28 -12.77
C LEU A 25 3.92 8.68 -13.90
N LYS A 26 2.75 9.27 -14.15
CA LYS A 26 1.88 8.89 -15.28
C LYS A 26 2.53 9.14 -16.63
N THR A 27 3.15 10.30 -16.81
CA THR A 27 3.81 10.68 -18.06
C THR A 27 4.98 9.74 -18.37
N ASN A 28 5.79 9.40 -17.36
CA ASN A 28 6.92 8.48 -17.48
C ASN A 28 6.46 7.07 -17.94
N ARG A 29 5.43 6.53 -17.29
CA ARG A 29 4.80 5.26 -17.70
C ARG A 29 4.24 5.33 -19.12
N ASP A 30 3.52 6.39 -19.48
CA ASP A 30 2.96 6.53 -20.83
C ASP A 30 4.04 6.59 -21.92
N ALA A 31 5.23 7.12 -21.61
CA ALA A 31 6.40 7.09 -22.50
C ALA A 31 6.92 5.66 -22.73
N LEU A 32 6.99 4.84 -21.67
CA LEU A 32 7.34 3.41 -21.77
C LEU A 32 6.33 2.65 -22.62
N ARG A 33 5.03 2.82 -22.36
CA ARG A 33 3.95 2.20 -23.17
C ARG A 33 4.10 2.50 -24.66
N LYS A 34 4.43 3.75 -25.02
CA LYS A 34 4.66 4.13 -26.43
C LYS A 34 5.86 3.40 -27.05
N LYS A 35 6.98 3.30 -26.32
CA LYS A 35 8.18 2.59 -26.77
C LYS A 35 7.92 1.09 -26.96
N ILE A 36 7.26 0.46 -26.00
CA ILE A 36 6.93 -0.97 -26.05
C ILE A 36 6.00 -1.25 -27.23
N ARG A 37 4.91 -0.48 -27.39
CA ARG A 37 4.02 -0.64 -28.56
C ARG A 37 4.76 -0.51 -29.89
N LYS A 38 5.64 0.49 -30.02
CA LYS A 38 6.45 0.66 -31.23
C LYS A 38 7.37 -0.53 -31.47
N HIS A 39 8.08 -0.99 -30.44
CA HIS A 39 8.98 -2.14 -30.53
C HIS A 39 8.27 -3.39 -31.04
N PHE A 40 7.12 -3.74 -30.44
CA PHE A 40 6.37 -4.92 -30.86
C PHE A 40 5.75 -4.77 -32.25
N LYS A 41 5.23 -3.59 -32.60
CA LYS A 41 4.69 -3.32 -33.94
C LYS A 41 5.75 -3.45 -35.04
N ASP A 42 6.95 -2.93 -34.80
CA ASP A 42 8.00 -2.88 -35.81
C ASP A 42 8.69 -4.23 -36.00
N ASN A 43 8.88 -5.01 -34.92
CA ASN A 43 9.66 -6.25 -34.95
C ASN A 43 8.78 -7.52 -34.99
N TRP A 44 7.55 -7.44 -34.50
CA TRP A 44 6.65 -8.58 -34.32
C TRP A 44 5.20 -8.25 -34.71
N PRO A 45 4.95 -7.75 -35.94
CA PRO A 45 3.62 -7.30 -36.36
C PRO A 45 2.57 -8.42 -36.36
N ASP A 46 3.00 -9.67 -36.56
CA ASP A 46 2.14 -10.85 -36.64
C ASP A 46 1.91 -11.55 -35.29
N LYS A 47 2.45 -11.00 -34.19
CA LYS A 47 2.23 -11.50 -32.82
C LYS A 47 1.14 -10.69 -32.11
N PRO A 48 0.50 -11.26 -31.06
CA PRO A 48 -0.35 -10.49 -30.15
C PRO A 48 0.30 -9.18 -29.74
N GLN A 49 -0.43 -8.08 -29.88
CA GLN A 49 0.11 -6.75 -29.60
C GLN A 49 -0.11 -6.37 -28.13
N PRO A 50 0.84 -5.65 -27.50
CA PRO A 50 0.75 -5.33 -26.09
C PRO A 50 -0.38 -4.35 -25.78
N SER A 51 -1.23 -4.74 -24.84
CA SER A 51 -2.13 -3.87 -24.10
C SER A 51 -1.59 -3.66 -22.68
N PHE A 52 -2.14 -2.69 -21.94
CA PHE A 52 -1.54 -2.27 -20.67
C PHE A 52 -2.61 -1.99 -19.62
N TYR A 53 -2.37 -2.46 -18.40
CA TYR A 53 -3.21 -2.16 -17.25
C TYR A 53 -2.35 -1.69 -16.09
N TRP A 54 -2.71 -0.55 -15.51
CA TRP A 54 -1.99 0.00 -14.38
C TRP A 54 -2.44 -0.74 -13.12
N GLN A 55 -1.49 -1.32 -12.39
CA GLN A 55 -1.76 -2.08 -11.17
C GLN A 55 -1.07 -1.45 -9.95
N GLY A 56 -1.17 -2.12 -8.81
CA GLY A 56 -0.45 -1.73 -7.60
C GLY A 56 -0.96 -0.46 -6.93
N SER A 57 -0.11 0.12 -6.09
CA SER A 57 -0.48 1.20 -5.17
C SER A 57 -0.89 2.50 -5.90
N TYR A 58 -0.30 2.78 -7.07
CA TYR A 58 -0.69 3.93 -7.88
C TYR A 58 -2.14 3.82 -8.35
N ALA A 59 -2.51 2.66 -8.92
CA ALA A 59 -3.84 2.40 -9.45
C ALA A 59 -4.91 2.36 -8.36
N MET A 60 -4.55 1.91 -7.16
CA MET A 60 -5.43 1.83 -5.99
C MET A 60 -5.51 3.13 -5.18
N PHE A 61 -4.79 4.18 -5.58
CA PHE A 61 -4.67 5.45 -4.84
C PHE A 61 -4.11 5.28 -3.42
N THR A 62 -3.18 4.34 -3.22
CA THR A 62 -2.49 4.08 -1.94
C THR A 62 -0.99 4.26 -2.04
N LEU A 63 -0.50 4.87 -3.12
CA LEU A 63 0.90 5.23 -3.31
C LEU A 63 1.36 6.26 -2.27
N LEU A 64 2.44 5.93 -1.56
CA LEU A 64 3.04 6.80 -0.57
C LEU A 64 4.09 7.72 -1.20
N SER A 65 4.26 8.89 -0.58
CA SER A 65 5.50 9.65 -0.65
C SER A 65 6.56 8.88 0.14
N PRO A 66 7.62 8.38 -0.51
CA PRO A 66 8.63 7.56 0.14
C PRO A 66 9.39 8.36 1.21
N ILE A 67 9.90 7.66 2.22
CA ILE A 67 10.97 8.20 3.06
C ILE A 67 12.19 8.40 2.16
N THR A 68 12.80 9.58 2.23
CA THR A 68 13.98 9.90 1.42
C THR A 68 15.24 9.51 2.16
N ASP A 69 16.20 8.93 1.45
CA ASP A 69 17.55 8.70 1.98
C ASP A 69 18.31 10.03 2.21
N GLU A 70 19.55 9.93 2.70
CA GLU A 70 20.42 11.08 2.95
C GLU A 70 20.69 11.94 1.70
N SER A 71 20.52 11.37 0.51
CA SER A 71 20.66 12.07 -0.78
C SER A 71 19.36 12.74 -1.24
N GLY A 72 18.29 12.65 -0.44
CA GLY A 72 16.97 13.19 -0.75
C GLY A 72 16.20 12.34 -1.77
N LEU A 73 16.66 11.13 -2.06
CA LEU A 73 16.02 10.22 -3.02
C LEU A 73 15.07 9.28 -2.30
N GLY A 74 13.86 9.12 -2.84
CA GLY A 74 12.89 8.16 -2.35
C GLY A 74 12.27 7.41 -3.52
N ALA A 75 12.22 6.08 -3.42
CA ALA A 75 11.77 5.23 -4.50
C ALA A 75 10.24 5.12 -4.51
N TYR A 76 9.60 5.78 -5.48
CA TYR A 76 8.23 5.42 -5.83
C TYR A 76 8.26 4.11 -6.62
N ASP A 77 7.40 3.17 -6.22
CA ASP A 77 7.20 1.90 -6.90
C ASP A 77 5.91 1.95 -7.72
N LEU A 78 6.02 1.59 -9.00
CA LEU A 78 4.96 1.65 -9.99
C LEU A 78 4.90 0.34 -10.76
N ASP A 79 3.72 -0.26 -10.79
CA ASP A 79 3.48 -1.47 -11.57
C ASP A 79 2.64 -1.18 -12.81
N ASP A 80 3.12 -1.50 -14.01
CA ASP A 80 2.37 -1.37 -15.26
C ASP A 80 2.38 -2.68 -16.04
N GLY A 81 1.35 -3.50 -15.82
CA GLY A 81 1.23 -4.81 -16.45
C GLY A 81 1.05 -4.71 -17.97
N ILE A 82 1.77 -5.56 -18.70
CA ILE A 82 1.74 -5.67 -20.16
C ILE A 82 1.02 -6.96 -20.52
N TYR A 83 -0.08 -6.85 -21.25
CA TYR A 83 -0.98 -7.98 -21.54
C TYR A 83 -0.97 -8.27 -23.04
N PHE A 84 -0.67 -9.52 -23.36
CA PHE A 84 -0.71 -10.09 -24.70
C PHE A 84 -1.92 -11.01 -24.79
N ILE A 85 -2.91 -10.64 -25.61
CA ILE A 85 -4.17 -11.38 -25.75
C ILE A 85 -4.17 -12.07 -27.10
N GLY A 86 -4.33 -13.40 -27.13
CA GLY A 86 -4.30 -14.19 -28.35
C GLY A 86 -4.66 -15.65 -28.10
N LYS A 87 -4.47 -16.48 -29.12
CA LYS A 87 -4.65 -17.93 -29.01
C LYS A 87 -3.48 -18.57 -28.27
N GLU A 88 -3.75 -19.69 -27.61
CA GLU A 88 -2.75 -20.41 -26.82
C GLU A 88 -1.49 -20.79 -27.62
N ASP A 89 -1.64 -21.13 -28.91
CA ASP A 89 -0.52 -21.47 -29.82
C ASP A 89 0.28 -20.23 -30.30
N GLU A 90 -0.21 -19.02 -30.03
CA GLU A 90 0.52 -17.77 -30.25
C GLU A 90 1.36 -17.36 -29.04
N ARG A 91 1.22 -18.06 -27.90
CA ARG A 91 1.96 -17.79 -26.67
C ARG A 91 3.44 -18.13 -26.86
N GLU A 92 4.27 -17.12 -26.65
CA GLU A 92 5.71 -17.28 -26.67
C GLU A 92 6.27 -17.77 -25.31
N THR A 93 7.56 -18.06 -25.26
CA THR A 93 8.20 -18.44 -23.99
C THR A 93 8.26 -17.25 -23.01
N ILE A 94 8.30 -17.53 -21.70
CA ILE A 94 8.51 -16.53 -20.65
C ILE A 94 9.74 -15.66 -20.96
N GLU A 95 10.85 -16.30 -21.35
CA GLU A 95 12.09 -15.60 -21.68
C GLU A 95 11.93 -14.65 -22.88
N TRP A 96 11.12 -15.02 -23.88
CA TRP A 96 10.85 -14.15 -25.03
C TRP A 96 10.16 -12.84 -24.59
N TYR A 97 9.11 -12.92 -23.78
CA TYR A 97 8.41 -11.72 -23.30
C TYR A 97 9.35 -10.79 -22.52
N HIS A 98 10.12 -11.35 -21.57
CA HIS A 98 11.11 -10.60 -20.81
C HIS A 98 12.16 -9.94 -21.70
N GLN A 99 12.74 -10.69 -22.64
CA GLN A 99 13.78 -10.16 -23.53
C GLN A 99 13.26 -9.04 -24.45
N GLU A 100 12.07 -9.20 -25.02
CA GLU A 100 11.52 -8.20 -25.95
C GLU A 100 11.09 -6.92 -25.22
N ILE A 101 10.49 -7.04 -24.02
CA ILE A 101 10.20 -5.89 -23.18
C ILE A 101 11.50 -5.20 -22.75
N PHE A 102 12.50 -5.96 -22.28
CA PHE A 102 13.80 -5.42 -21.89
C PHE A 102 14.50 -4.69 -23.03
N LYS A 103 14.55 -5.27 -24.24
CA LYS A 103 15.11 -4.63 -25.44
C LYS A 103 14.42 -3.30 -25.74
N ALA A 104 13.10 -3.22 -25.59
CA ALA A 104 12.33 -2.00 -25.86
C ALA A 104 12.66 -0.85 -24.88
N VAL A 105 13.05 -1.15 -23.64
CA VAL A 105 13.14 -0.16 -22.56
C VAL A 105 14.53 0.04 -21.95
N LYS A 106 15.50 -0.85 -22.21
CA LYS A 106 16.83 -0.83 -21.56
C LYS A 106 17.61 0.49 -21.71
N THR A 107 17.33 1.26 -22.76
CA THR A 107 17.93 2.58 -23.03
C THR A 107 16.94 3.74 -22.84
N HIS A 108 15.81 3.51 -22.16
CA HIS A 108 14.81 4.55 -21.94
C HIS A 108 15.35 5.68 -21.05
N THR A 109 16.07 5.32 -20.00
CA THR A 109 16.69 6.23 -19.03
C THR A 109 18.19 5.98 -18.99
N LYS A 110 18.94 6.88 -18.32
CA LYS A 110 20.39 6.68 -18.08
C LYS A 110 20.65 5.57 -17.06
N GLN A 111 19.74 5.39 -16.12
CA GLN A 111 19.79 4.37 -15.07
C GLN A 111 19.50 2.97 -15.64
N GLY A 112 18.86 2.92 -16.81
CA GLY A 112 18.62 1.70 -17.56
C GLY A 112 17.44 0.89 -17.00
N ALA A 113 17.44 -0.38 -17.38
CA ALA A 113 16.46 -1.35 -16.93
C ALA A 113 17.17 -2.61 -16.40
N LYS A 114 16.43 -3.42 -15.64
CA LYS A 114 16.87 -4.73 -15.18
C LYS A 114 15.77 -5.74 -15.45
N ASP A 115 16.18 -6.91 -15.93
CA ASP A 115 15.32 -8.07 -16.05
C ASP A 115 15.29 -8.83 -14.72
N ASN A 116 14.24 -8.60 -13.92
CA ASN A 116 14.01 -9.30 -12.65
C ASN A 116 13.14 -10.54 -12.88
N LYS A 117 13.04 -11.42 -11.87
CA LYS A 117 12.25 -12.64 -11.99
C LYS A 117 10.76 -12.41 -12.34
N PRO A 118 10.05 -11.47 -11.68
CA PRO A 118 8.63 -11.25 -11.99
C PRO A 118 8.37 -10.24 -13.11
N CYS A 119 9.35 -9.42 -13.49
CA CYS A 119 9.12 -8.28 -14.37
C CYS A 119 10.43 -7.70 -14.92
N VAL A 120 10.31 -6.86 -15.95
CA VAL A 120 11.36 -5.91 -16.33
C VAL A 120 11.15 -4.61 -15.56
N THR A 121 12.17 -4.15 -14.83
CA THR A 121 12.12 -2.90 -14.05
C THR A 121 12.90 -1.80 -14.75
N VAL A 122 12.31 -0.63 -14.93
CA VAL A 122 12.99 0.58 -15.48
C VAL A 122 13.24 1.58 -14.36
N TYR A 123 14.49 2.02 -14.21
CA TYR A 123 14.90 2.93 -13.14
C TYR A 123 15.01 4.38 -13.61
N TYR A 124 14.73 5.33 -12.72
CA TYR A 124 14.81 6.77 -12.98
C TYR A 124 15.78 7.47 -12.01
N ALA A 125 16.20 8.68 -12.38
CA ALA A 125 17.25 9.43 -11.68
C ALA A 125 16.87 9.89 -10.26
N ASP A 126 15.58 10.10 -10.04
CA ASP A 126 14.98 10.49 -8.77
C ASP A 126 14.57 9.28 -7.91
N GLY A 127 15.12 8.09 -8.21
CA GLY A 127 14.97 6.88 -7.41
C GLY A 127 13.72 6.04 -7.69
N HIS A 128 12.70 6.59 -8.37
CA HIS A 128 11.53 5.77 -8.72
C HIS A 128 11.84 4.72 -9.78
N HIS A 129 11.03 3.68 -9.81
CA HIS A 129 11.07 2.65 -10.83
C HIS A 129 9.68 2.31 -11.36
N ILE A 130 9.66 1.71 -12.54
CA ILE A 130 8.45 1.17 -13.17
C ILE A 130 8.68 -0.30 -13.48
N ASP A 131 7.95 -1.16 -12.80
CA ASP A 131 7.91 -2.60 -13.00
C ASP A 131 6.91 -2.95 -14.12
N LEU A 132 7.38 -3.73 -15.07
CA LEU A 132 6.66 -4.12 -16.28
C LEU A 132 6.46 -5.64 -16.32
N PRO A 133 5.59 -6.21 -15.46
CA PRO A 133 5.25 -7.63 -15.52
C PRO A 133 4.51 -7.96 -16.81
N ALA A 134 4.88 -9.08 -17.43
CA ALA A 134 4.30 -9.53 -18.68
C ALA A 134 3.26 -10.61 -18.42
N TYR A 135 2.09 -10.48 -19.03
CA TYR A 135 0.97 -11.40 -18.92
C TYR A 135 0.57 -11.89 -20.29
N PHE A 136 0.28 -13.19 -20.40
CA PHE A 136 -0.42 -13.75 -21.53
C PHE A 136 -1.86 -14.06 -21.12
N TRP A 137 -2.80 -13.74 -22.00
CA TRP A 137 -4.21 -14.05 -21.80
C TRP A 137 -4.74 -14.78 -23.02
N ALA A 138 -4.90 -16.10 -22.88
CA ALA A 138 -5.52 -16.90 -23.91
C ALA A 138 -6.99 -16.50 -24.05
N GLU A 139 -7.47 -16.24 -25.27
CA GLU A 139 -8.83 -15.74 -25.54
C GLU A 139 -9.97 -16.62 -24.98
N LYS A 140 -9.68 -17.89 -24.67
CA LYS A 140 -10.65 -18.86 -24.13
C LYS A 140 -10.61 -18.99 -22.61
N GLU A 141 -9.67 -18.32 -21.95
CA GLU A 141 -9.48 -18.38 -20.51
C GLU A 141 -10.03 -17.12 -19.84
N ASP A 142 -10.52 -17.26 -18.60
CA ASP A 142 -11.09 -16.14 -17.85
C ASP A 142 -10.01 -15.20 -17.29
N HIS A 143 -8.80 -15.73 -17.06
CA HIS A 143 -7.73 -15.01 -16.38
C HIS A 143 -6.39 -15.07 -17.14
N PRO A 144 -5.56 -14.03 -16.99
CA PRO A 144 -4.20 -14.02 -17.52
C PRO A 144 -3.23 -14.81 -16.63
N GLN A 145 -2.12 -15.22 -17.24
CA GLN A 145 -1.00 -15.83 -16.55
C GLN A 145 0.24 -14.92 -16.65
N LEU A 146 0.94 -14.75 -15.54
CA LEU A 146 2.18 -14.01 -15.42
C LEU A 146 3.35 -14.82 -15.96
N ALA A 147 4.17 -14.19 -16.80
CA ALA A 147 5.47 -14.69 -17.20
C ALA A 147 6.47 -14.44 -16.06
N HIS A 148 6.76 -15.46 -15.24
CA HIS A 148 7.63 -15.34 -14.08
C HIS A 148 8.86 -16.25 -14.23
N LYS A 149 10.09 -15.71 -14.28
CA LYS A 149 11.29 -16.49 -14.66
C LYS A 149 11.71 -17.59 -13.70
N SER A 150 11.15 -17.68 -12.49
CA SER A 150 11.47 -18.75 -11.54
C SER A 150 10.34 -19.73 -11.28
N SER A 151 9.30 -19.70 -12.11
CA SER A 151 8.21 -20.66 -12.15
C SER A 151 7.79 -20.86 -13.61
N ASP A 152 6.87 -21.77 -13.87
CA ASP A 152 6.13 -21.74 -15.12
C ASP A 152 5.15 -20.55 -15.13
N TRP A 153 4.30 -20.46 -16.15
CA TRP A 153 3.22 -19.48 -16.22
C TRP A 153 2.37 -19.51 -14.95
N THR A 154 2.33 -18.38 -14.25
CA THR A 154 1.68 -18.28 -12.93
C THR A 154 0.33 -17.60 -13.06
N ASP A 155 -0.73 -18.26 -12.59
CA ASP A 155 -2.06 -17.66 -12.50
C ASP A 155 -2.04 -16.38 -11.64
N SER A 156 -2.37 -15.24 -12.26
CA SER A 156 -2.30 -13.95 -11.57
C SER A 156 -3.09 -12.87 -12.31
N ASP A 157 -4.18 -12.41 -11.70
CA ASP A 157 -4.95 -11.28 -12.21
C ASP A 157 -4.93 -10.08 -11.24
N PRO A 158 -3.93 -9.19 -11.34
CA PRO A 158 -3.85 -8.01 -10.47
C PRO A 158 -4.95 -6.98 -10.77
N ARG A 159 -5.70 -7.12 -11.87
CA ARG A 159 -6.78 -6.21 -12.25
C ARG A 159 -8.00 -6.49 -11.41
N GLU A 160 -8.35 -7.75 -11.20
CA GLU A 160 -9.41 -8.13 -10.28
C GLU A 160 -9.18 -7.58 -8.88
N LEU A 161 -7.95 -7.73 -8.36
CA LEU A 161 -7.61 -7.20 -7.03
C LEU A 161 -7.75 -5.68 -6.99
N SER A 162 -7.29 -5.00 -8.04
CA SER A 162 -7.38 -3.54 -8.15
C SER A 162 -8.84 -3.08 -8.20
N ASP A 163 -9.68 -3.75 -8.98
CA ASP A 163 -11.08 -3.39 -9.16
C ASP A 163 -11.92 -3.75 -7.93
N TRP A 164 -11.65 -4.90 -7.30
CA TRP A 164 -12.20 -5.27 -6.00
C TRP A 164 -11.90 -4.22 -4.94
N PHE A 165 -10.64 -3.78 -4.81
CA PHE A 165 -10.29 -2.75 -3.84
C PHE A 165 -10.90 -1.40 -4.20
N LYS A 166 -10.93 -1.00 -5.47
CA LYS A 166 -11.55 0.28 -5.90
C LYS A 166 -13.06 0.32 -5.67
N GLY A 167 -13.73 -0.83 -5.78
CA GLY A 167 -15.18 -0.98 -5.61
C GLY A 167 -15.68 -1.01 -4.17
N ARG A 168 -14.76 -0.97 -3.19
CA ARG A 168 -15.09 -0.92 -1.75
C ARG A 168 -15.89 0.33 -1.39
N SER A 169 -16.95 0.17 -0.59
CA SER A 169 -17.82 1.27 -0.15
C SER A 169 -17.22 2.10 0.98
N GLU A 170 -16.19 1.58 1.65
CA GLU A 170 -15.48 2.18 2.78
C GLU A 170 -14.54 3.34 2.36
N HIS A 171 -14.47 3.63 1.06
CA HIS A 171 -13.73 4.78 0.55
C HIS A 171 -14.45 6.10 0.88
N PRO A 172 -13.70 7.18 1.17
CA PRO A 172 -12.24 7.32 1.03
C PRO A 172 -11.44 6.91 2.26
N GLN A 173 -12.06 6.59 3.40
CA GLN A 173 -11.35 6.32 4.66
C GLN A 173 -10.47 5.06 4.57
N LEU A 174 -10.95 4.01 3.92
CA LEU A 174 -10.16 2.78 3.71
C LEU A 174 -8.82 3.06 3.01
N ARG A 175 -8.79 3.94 2.00
CA ARG A 175 -7.53 4.35 1.35
C ARG A 175 -6.57 5.04 2.32
N ARG A 176 -7.07 5.89 3.23
CA ARG A 176 -6.24 6.56 4.24
C ARG A 176 -5.64 5.56 5.20
N VAL A 177 -6.48 4.66 5.73
CA VAL A 177 -6.06 3.59 6.64
C VAL A 177 -5.01 2.67 6.01
N VAL A 178 -5.19 2.27 4.75
CA VAL A 178 -4.18 1.49 4.03
C VAL A 178 -2.86 2.25 3.90
N ARG A 179 -2.90 3.57 3.65
CA ARG A 179 -1.70 4.40 3.64
C ARG A 179 -1.04 4.50 5.01
N TYR A 180 -1.82 4.58 6.10
CA TYR A 180 -1.27 4.55 7.46
C TYR A 180 -0.51 3.25 7.73
N LEU A 181 -1.13 2.08 7.48
CA LEU A 181 -0.45 0.80 7.68
C LEU A 181 0.81 0.65 6.83
N LYS A 182 0.76 1.09 5.57
CA LYS A 182 1.94 1.12 4.70
C LYS A 182 3.02 2.06 5.24
N ALA A 183 2.66 3.24 5.73
CA ALA A 183 3.63 4.20 6.25
C ALA A 183 4.28 3.74 7.56
N TRP A 184 3.54 3.00 8.40
CA TRP A 184 4.09 2.29 9.54
C TRP A 184 5.08 1.20 9.10
N ALA A 185 4.70 0.37 8.12
CA ALA A 185 5.59 -0.66 7.61
C ALA A 185 6.87 -0.08 7.01
N ASP A 186 6.76 0.99 6.19
CA ASP A 186 7.91 1.72 5.65
C ASP A 186 8.80 2.28 6.77
N TYR A 187 8.21 2.82 7.84
CA TYR A 187 8.96 3.36 8.97
C TYR A 187 9.71 2.28 9.75
N VAL A 188 9.08 1.11 9.96
CA VAL A 188 9.74 -0.03 10.62
C VAL A 188 10.87 -0.59 9.75
N ASP A 189 10.65 -0.75 8.44
CA ASP A 189 11.66 -1.24 7.49
C ASP A 189 12.85 -0.26 7.38
N ASP A 190 12.63 1.05 7.51
CA ASP A 190 13.66 2.10 7.49
C ASP A 190 14.43 2.21 8.82
N SER A 191 13.72 2.14 9.95
CA SER A 191 14.30 2.31 11.28
C SER A 191 14.88 1.04 11.89
N THR A 192 14.62 -0.13 11.29
CA THR A 192 15.07 -1.43 11.79
C THR A 192 15.57 -2.32 10.66
N SER A 193 16.05 -3.54 10.97
CA SER A 193 16.38 -4.56 9.97
C SER A 193 15.25 -5.55 9.72
N LYS A 194 14.06 -5.31 10.28
CA LYS A 194 12.88 -6.18 10.13
C LYS A 194 12.32 -6.02 8.72
N LYS A 195 11.62 -7.06 8.27
CA LYS A 195 10.99 -7.07 6.95
C LYS A 195 9.48 -7.18 7.07
N MET A 196 8.81 -6.04 6.94
CA MET A 196 7.37 -5.93 7.09
C MET A 196 6.59 -6.58 5.94
N PRO A 197 5.29 -6.85 6.11
CA PRO A 197 4.43 -7.32 5.03
C PRO A 197 4.36 -6.35 3.86
N THR A 198 4.09 -6.87 2.66
CA THR A 198 3.96 -6.03 1.47
C THR A 198 2.75 -5.11 1.59
N GLY A 199 2.77 -3.97 0.89
CA GLY A 199 1.61 -3.08 0.87
C GLY A 199 0.33 -3.73 0.34
N CYS A 200 0.45 -4.78 -0.47
CA CYS A 200 -0.68 -5.60 -0.93
C CYS A 200 -1.29 -6.39 0.24
N ALA A 201 -0.47 -7.08 1.03
CA ALA A 201 -0.92 -7.83 2.20
C ALA A 201 -1.52 -6.90 3.27
N LEU A 202 -0.88 -5.76 3.55
CA LEU A 202 -1.41 -4.76 4.49
C LEU A 202 -2.76 -4.19 4.02
N MET A 203 -2.94 -4.02 2.71
CA MET A 203 -4.23 -3.59 2.15
C MET A 203 -5.32 -4.66 2.34
N MET A 204 -5.02 -5.93 2.10
CA MET A 204 -5.97 -7.03 2.31
C MET A 204 -6.35 -7.14 3.79
N LEU A 205 -5.37 -7.12 4.70
CA LEU A 205 -5.60 -7.15 6.14
C LEU A 205 -6.39 -5.92 6.63
N ALA A 206 -6.15 -4.74 6.05
CA ALA A 206 -6.94 -3.55 6.35
C ALA A 206 -8.41 -3.75 6.00
N VAL A 207 -8.70 -4.33 4.82
CA VAL A 207 -10.07 -4.60 4.38
C VAL A 207 -10.73 -5.67 5.24
N GLU A 208 -10.02 -6.75 5.56
CA GLU A 208 -10.53 -7.85 6.38
C GLU A 208 -10.95 -7.39 7.78
N HIS A 209 -10.15 -6.50 8.39
CA HIS A 209 -10.34 -6.04 9.76
C HIS A 209 -11.02 -4.68 9.88
N TYR A 210 -11.47 -4.09 8.77
CA TYR A 210 -12.05 -2.76 8.77
C TYR A 210 -13.33 -2.68 9.61
N LYS A 211 -13.39 -1.68 10.50
CA LYS A 211 -14.57 -1.34 11.28
C LYS A 211 -14.86 0.14 11.13
N ALA A 212 -16.06 0.47 10.68
CA ALA A 212 -16.43 1.86 10.39
C ALA A 212 -16.48 2.71 11.66
N ASN A 213 -15.86 3.89 11.58
CA ASN A 213 -15.96 4.95 12.56
C ASN A 213 -15.66 6.29 11.87
N ASP A 214 -16.23 7.40 12.34
CA ASP A 214 -15.94 8.72 11.79
C ASP A 214 -14.48 9.15 12.05
N ARG A 215 -13.83 8.55 13.04
CA ARG A 215 -12.49 8.87 13.52
C ARG A 215 -11.44 7.85 13.05
N ASP A 216 -10.58 8.29 12.13
CA ASP A 216 -9.45 7.50 11.61
C ASP A 216 -8.53 6.90 12.68
N ASP A 217 -8.29 7.58 13.80
CA ASP A 217 -7.48 7.05 14.92
C ASP A 217 -8.16 5.84 15.60
N ILE A 218 -9.49 5.86 15.71
CA ILE A 218 -10.27 4.72 16.22
C ILE A 218 -10.29 3.58 15.19
N VAL A 219 -10.52 3.88 13.91
CA VAL A 219 -10.54 2.86 12.84
C VAL A 219 -9.20 2.12 12.77
N LEU A 220 -8.07 2.85 12.82
CA LEU A 220 -6.76 2.23 12.81
C LEU A 220 -6.54 1.37 14.07
N ARG A 221 -6.88 1.88 15.26
CA ARG A 221 -6.80 1.09 16.51
C ARG A 221 -7.59 -0.21 16.39
N ASP A 222 -8.85 -0.13 15.95
CA ASP A 222 -9.74 -1.29 15.84
C ASP A 222 -9.20 -2.34 14.85
N ILE A 223 -8.62 -1.89 13.74
CA ILE A 223 -7.93 -2.76 12.76
C ILE A 223 -6.71 -3.42 13.39
N LEU A 224 -5.83 -2.68 14.08
CA LEU A 224 -4.64 -3.23 14.71
C LEU A 224 -4.99 -4.29 15.77
N VAL A 225 -6.03 -4.02 16.58
CA VAL A 225 -6.55 -4.98 17.58
C VAL A 225 -7.07 -6.24 16.89
N SER A 226 -7.99 -6.10 15.94
CA SER A 226 -8.61 -7.25 15.27
C SER A 226 -7.60 -8.05 14.44
N MET A 227 -6.63 -7.38 13.81
CA MET A 227 -5.55 -8.00 13.05
C MET A 227 -4.63 -8.80 13.96
N HIS A 228 -4.19 -8.22 15.08
CA HIS A 228 -3.36 -8.92 16.04
C HIS A 228 -4.09 -10.13 16.62
N GLU A 229 -5.37 -9.99 16.98
CA GLU A 229 -6.20 -11.09 17.47
C GLU A 229 -6.36 -12.23 16.46
N SER A 230 -6.48 -11.92 15.17
CA SER A 230 -6.57 -12.94 14.12
C SER A 230 -5.24 -13.67 13.92
N LEU A 231 -4.17 -12.90 13.69
CA LEU A 231 -2.86 -13.43 13.32
C LEU A 231 -2.12 -14.13 14.46
N SER A 232 -2.49 -13.86 15.72
CA SER A 232 -1.86 -14.49 16.90
C SER A 232 -2.52 -15.80 17.33
N LYS A 233 -3.61 -16.24 16.66
CA LYS A 233 -4.21 -17.55 16.94
C LYS A 233 -3.26 -18.67 16.52
N GLU A 234 -3.44 -19.84 17.14
CA GLU A 234 -2.86 -21.08 16.64
C GLU A 234 -3.29 -21.27 15.18
N ASP A 235 -2.32 -21.45 14.28
CA ASP A 235 -2.51 -21.49 12.83
C ASP A 235 -3.29 -20.29 12.23
N GLY A 236 -3.21 -19.12 12.87
CA GLY A 236 -3.92 -17.91 12.44
C GLY A 236 -3.13 -16.98 11.51
N PHE A 237 -1.82 -17.19 11.34
CA PHE A 237 -0.95 -16.26 10.61
C PHE A 237 -1.07 -16.44 9.10
N HIS A 238 -2.15 -15.90 8.53
CA HIS A 238 -2.50 -16.00 7.11
C HIS A 238 -2.95 -14.65 6.55
N CYS A 239 -2.74 -14.46 5.24
CA CYS A 239 -3.30 -13.34 4.49
C CYS A 239 -3.79 -13.87 3.14
N TYR A 240 -5.06 -14.27 3.08
CA TYR A 240 -5.63 -14.89 1.89
C TYR A 240 -6.10 -13.88 0.86
N ARG A 241 -5.74 -14.13 -0.40
CA ARG A 241 -6.17 -13.32 -1.54
C ARG A 241 -7.69 -13.43 -1.77
N PRO A 242 -8.43 -12.31 -1.88
CA PRO A 242 -9.89 -12.34 -2.07
C PRO A 242 -10.32 -12.54 -3.53
N THR A 243 -9.43 -12.32 -4.48
CA THR A 243 -9.65 -12.40 -5.95
C THR A 243 -8.74 -13.47 -6.57
N PHE A 244 -8.86 -13.71 -7.88
CA PHE A 244 -8.04 -14.72 -8.55
C PHE A 244 -6.51 -14.47 -8.42
N PRO A 245 -5.70 -15.50 -8.13
CA PRO A 245 -6.08 -16.84 -7.67
C PRO A 245 -6.60 -16.79 -6.22
N LYS A 246 -7.86 -17.17 -6.02
CA LYS A 246 -8.55 -16.99 -4.74
C LYS A 246 -7.97 -17.92 -3.67
N ASN A 247 -7.84 -17.41 -2.44
CA ASN A 247 -7.28 -18.11 -1.29
C ASN A 247 -5.78 -18.43 -1.37
N GLU A 248 -5.05 -17.82 -2.30
CA GLU A 248 -3.58 -17.79 -2.21
C GLU A 248 -3.17 -17.09 -0.90
N ASP A 249 -2.35 -17.74 -0.08
CA ASP A 249 -1.83 -17.14 1.15
C ASP A 249 -0.54 -16.36 0.87
N LEU A 250 -0.60 -15.04 1.00
CA LEU A 250 0.55 -14.15 0.80
C LEU A 250 1.64 -14.35 1.87
N PHE A 251 1.36 -15.07 2.96
CA PHE A 251 2.29 -15.35 4.06
C PHE A 251 2.86 -16.76 4.07
N ASP A 252 2.49 -17.63 3.11
CA ASP A 252 2.96 -19.02 3.07
C ASP A 252 4.49 -19.12 3.06
N GLY A 253 5.16 -18.27 2.28
CA GLY A 253 6.61 -18.20 2.19
C GLY A 253 7.33 -17.43 3.30
N TYR A 254 6.63 -16.96 4.36
CA TYR A 254 7.28 -16.18 5.42
C TYR A 254 8.05 -17.10 6.38
N SER A 255 9.30 -16.74 6.67
CA SER A 255 10.10 -17.43 7.70
C SER A 255 9.50 -17.21 9.10
N ALA A 256 9.76 -18.15 10.01
CA ALA A 256 9.32 -18.03 11.41
C ALA A 256 9.78 -16.71 12.05
N THR A 257 11.01 -16.27 11.77
CA THR A 257 11.54 -14.98 12.23
C THR A 257 10.71 -13.82 11.71
N ARG A 258 10.39 -13.79 10.40
CA ARG A 258 9.58 -12.72 9.81
C ARG A 258 8.17 -12.67 10.41
N LYS A 259 7.54 -13.83 10.62
CA LYS A 259 6.23 -13.93 11.27
C LYS A 259 6.28 -13.37 12.70
N LYS A 260 7.28 -13.79 13.49
CA LYS A 260 7.50 -13.32 14.86
C LYS A 260 7.75 -11.82 14.92
N ASP A 261 8.61 -11.29 14.05
CA ASP A 261 8.96 -9.87 14.02
C ASP A 261 7.74 -9.01 13.68
N PHE A 262 6.94 -9.41 12.68
CA PHE A 262 5.71 -8.70 12.34
C PHE A 262 4.70 -8.72 13.49
N LEU A 263 4.48 -9.86 14.15
CA LEU A 263 3.59 -9.93 15.32
C LEU A 263 4.06 -9.06 16.47
N ALA A 264 5.38 -8.98 16.71
CA ALA A 264 5.94 -8.14 17.76
C ALA A 264 5.72 -6.65 17.48
N GLU A 265 5.95 -6.21 16.24
CA GLU A 265 5.68 -4.83 15.81
C GLU A 265 4.17 -4.50 15.86
N LEU A 266 3.33 -5.41 15.34
CA LEU A 266 1.89 -5.26 15.37
C LEU A 266 1.35 -5.17 16.80
N LYS A 267 1.88 -5.97 17.72
CA LYS A 267 1.53 -5.93 19.15
C LYS A 267 1.92 -4.60 19.77
N SER A 268 3.16 -4.15 19.54
CA SER A 268 3.66 -2.86 20.04
C SER A 268 2.76 -1.71 19.57
N PHE A 269 2.44 -1.69 18.28
CA PHE A 269 1.61 -0.65 17.70
C PHE A 269 0.17 -0.69 18.22
N LYS A 270 -0.43 -1.88 18.29
CA LYS A 270 -1.76 -2.11 18.88
C LYS A 270 -1.84 -1.55 20.31
N GLU A 271 -0.88 -1.88 21.17
CA GLU A 271 -0.90 -1.47 22.57
C GLU A 271 -0.78 0.05 22.73
N ASP A 272 0.05 0.72 21.91
CA ASP A 272 0.12 2.18 21.88
C ASP A 272 -1.15 2.81 21.32
N ALA A 273 -1.76 2.22 20.29
CA ALA A 273 -3.03 2.67 19.73
C ALA A 273 -4.16 2.62 20.78
N GLU A 274 -4.24 1.53 21.54
CA GLU A 274 -5.18 1.39 22.67
C GLU A 274 -4.93 2.44 23.74
N ARG A 275 -3.67 2.68 24.13
CA ARG A 275 -3.31 3.72 25.09
C ARG A 275 -3.60 5.13 24.58
N ALA A 276 -3.40 5.38 23.30
CA ALA A 276 -3.61 6.69 22.68
C ALA A 276 -5.10 7.06 22.69
N VAL A 277 -5.97 6.17 22.18
CA VAL A 277 -7.43 6.39 22.14
C VAL A 277 -8.01 6.55 23.56
N ASN A 278 -7.48 5.78 24.53
CA ASN A 278 -7.92 5.86 25.92
C ASN A 278 -7.26 6.99 26.73
N SER A 279 -6.30 7.72 26.15
CA SER A 279 -5.68 8.88 26.79
C SER A 279 -6.72 9.98 27.06
N LYS A 280 -6.40 10.87 27.99
CA LYS A 280 -7.16 12.09 28.26
C LYS A 280 -6.55 13.33 27.63
N ASN A 281 -5.24 13.29 27.36
CA ASN A 281 -4.50 14.36 26.72
C ASN A 281 -4.24 14.00 25.24
N PRO A 282 -4.73 14.81 24.27
CA PRO A 282 -4.52 14.59 22.85
C PRO A 282 -3.06 14.67 22.38
N HIS A 283 -2.24 15.50 23.00
CA HIS A 283 -0.81 15.58 22.72
C HIS A 283 -0.09 14.29 23.16
N ASP A 284 -0.34 13.82 24.39
CA ASP A 284 0.20 12.54 24.87
C ASP A 284 -0.26 11.34 24.03
N ALA A 285 -1.49 11.38 23.53
CA ALA A 285 -2.01 10.38 22.60
C ALA A 285 -1.29 10.47 21.26
N CYS A 286 -1.07 11.68 20.75
CA CYS A 286 -0.35 11.92 19.50
C CYS A 286 1.07 11.34 19.55
N LEU A 287 1.81 11.55 20.64
CA LEU A 287 3.17 11.03 20.77
C LEU A 287 3.23 9.50 20.68
N LYS A 288 2.20 8.79 21.15
CA LYS A 288 2.10 7.33 21.01
C LYS A 288 1.92 6.91 19.56
N TRP A 289 1.15 7.65 18.76
CA TRP A 289 1.05 7.42 17.32
C TRP A 289 2.38 7.75 16.62
N GLN A 290 3.02 8.86 16.99
CA GLN A 290 4.29 9.31 16.42
C GLN A 290 5.40 8.27 16.61
N ASN A 291 5.42 7.53 17.71
CA ASN A 291 6.37 6.43 17.93
C ASN A 291 6.39 5.38 16.80
N HIS A 292 5.26 5.16 16.12
CA HIS A 292 5.09 4.14 15.07
C HIS A 292 5.13 4.71 13.65
N PHE A 293 5.12 6.03 13.50
CA PHE A 293 5.13 6.69 12.19
C PHE A 293 6.34 7.61 11.98
N GLY A 294 7.12 7.84 13.02
CA GLY A 294 8.20 8.82 13.06
C GLY A 294 7.71 10.25 12.90
N ASP A 295 8.64 11.15 12.60
CA ASP A 295 8.39 12.60 12.53
C ASP A 295 7.41 13.02 11.43
N ARG A 296 7.11 12.14 10.47
CA ARG A 296 6.08 12.38 9.46
C ARG A 296 4.69 12.53 10.09
N PHE A 297 4.43 11.90 11.24
CA PHE A 297 3.22 12.10 12.03
C PHE A 297 3.44 13.25 13.02
N CYS A 298 2.86 14.42 12.73
CA CYS A 298 3.14 15.65 13.47
C CYS A 298 2.19 15.87 14.65
N CYS A 299 2.75 16.13 15.83
CA CYS A 299 2.01 16.45 17.05
C CYS A 299 1.90 17.94 17.39
N SER A 300 2.45 18.82 16.57
CA SER A 300 2.48 20.27 16.84
C SER A 300 1.09 20.91 16.94
N THR A 301 0.08 20.29 16.35
CA THR A 301 -1.33 20.77 16.38
C THR A 301 -2.20 19.98 17.36
N ALA A 302 -1.64 18.98 18.06
CA ALA A 302 -2.38 18.24 19.07
C ALA A 302 -2.48 19.10 20.34
N LYS A 303 -3.70 19.22 20.89
CA LYS A 303 -3.94 20.00 22.10
C LYS A 303 -3.25 19.36 23.30
N ASP A 304 -2.55 20.17 24.07
CA ASP A 304 -1.90 19.74 25.31
C ASP A 304 -2.76 20.14 26.53
N GLU A 305 -3.93 19.53 26.62
CA GLU A 305 -4.97 19.83 27.60
C GLU A 305 -5.61 18.51 28.06
N ASP A 306 -6.05 18.44 29.33
CA ASP A 306 -6.84 17.31 29.82
C ASP A 306 -8.32 17.52 29.44
N GLU A 307 -8.84 16.72 28.51
CA GLU A 307 -10.21 16.86 27.99
C GLU A 307 -11.30 16.69 29.08
N ASP A 308 -10.99 16.05 30.21
CA ASP A 308 -11.95 15.91 31.32
C ASP A 308 -12.04 17.19 32.18
N ALA A 309 -10.97 17.97 32.26
CA ALA A 309 -10.93 19.20 33.05
C ALA A 309 -11.84 20.31 32.47
N GLU A 310 -11.94 20.38 31.14
CA GLU A 310 -12.83 21.33 30.45
C GLU A 310 -14.33 20.95 30.58
N ARG A 311 -14.66 19.66 30.65
CA ARG A 311 -16.04 19.20 30.88
C ARG A 311 -16.53 19.48 32.30
N GLN A 312 -15.62 19.53 33.28
CA GLN A 312 -15.95 19.93 34.64
C GLN A 312 -16.13 21.45 34.79
N SER A 313 -15.33 22.27 34.10
CA SER A 313 -15.47 23.74 34.17
C SER A 313 -16.79 24.23 33.57
N THR A 314 -17.27 23.57 32.51
CA THR A 314 -18.55 23.89 31.84
C THR A 314 -19.79 23.40 32.61
N SER A 315 -19.64 22.40 33.49
CA SER A 315 -20.72 21.91 34.36
C SER A 315 -20.84 22.68 35.69
N GLY A 316 -19.93 23.61 35.97
CA GLY A 316 -19.84 24.35 37.23
C GLY A 316 -20.69 25.61 37.37
N ILE A 317 -21.53 25.98 36.38
CA ILE A 317 -22.44 27.13 36.51
C ILE A 317 -23.73 26.70 37.22
N LEU A 318 -23.65 26.55 38.55
CA LEU A 318 -24.83 26.56 39.41
C LEU A 318 -25.34 28.00 39.49
N THR A 319 -26.40 28.31 38.75
CA THR A 319 -27.18 29.53 38.95
C THR A 319 -27.93 29.41 40.28
N ASN A 320 -27.30 29.89 41.36
CA ASN A 320 -28.00 30.09 42.64
C ASN A 320 -28.98 31.26 42.51
N ASN A 321 -30.16 31.00 41.95
CA ASN A 321 -31.33 31.85 42.12
C ASN A 321 -32.06 31.43 43.40
N ASN A 322 -31.50 31.81 44.56
CA ASN A 322 -32.28 31.79 45.81
C ASN A 322 -33.13 33.07 45.86
N ARG A 323 -34.38 32.95 45.42
CA ARG A 323 -35.50 33.77 45.88
C ARG A 323 -36.22 33.00 47.01
N PHE A 324 -36.90 33.75 47.88
CA PHE A 324 -37.63 33.37 49.11
C PHE A 324 -36.71 33.33 50.34
N ALA A 325 -36.95 34.07 51.43
CA ALA A 325 -38.04 34.94 51.86
C ALA A 325 -37.49 36.01 52.82
#